data_AF-A0A7G8VM75-F1
#
_entry.id   AF-A0A7G8VM75-F1
#
_cell.length_a   1.000
_cell.length_b   1.000
_cell.length_c   1.000
_cell.angle_alpha   90.00
_cell.angle_beta   90.00
_cell.angle_gamma   90.00
#
_symmetry.space_group_name_H-M   'P 1'
#
loop_
_entity.id
_entity.type
_entity.pdbx_description
1 polymer ?
#
loop_
_entity_poly.entity_id
_entity_poly.type
_entity_poly.pdbx_seq_one_letter_code
_entity_poly.pdbx_strand_id
1 'polypeptide(L)' 'MKRYLISITMPDGSRGRHSGLYADGFDAVITALDNFPDAKRISAMRVTS' A
#
# COMPACT_ATOMS: atom_id res chain seq x y z
N MET A 1 -5.88 4.74 -14.47
CA MET A 1 -5.28 4.66 -13.12
C MET A 1 -6.25 5.24 -12.11
N LYS A 2 -6.26 4.72 -10.88
CA LYS A 2 -7.12 5.15 -9.77
C LYS A 2 -6.24 5.49 -8.57
N ARG A 3 -6.68 6.40 -7.72
CA ARG A 3 -5.95 6.75 -6.51
C ARG A 3 -6.18 5.69 -5.42
N TYR A 4 -5.10 5.17 -4.87
CA TYR A 4 -5.13 4.27 -3.73
C TYR A 4 -4.33 4.85 -2.59
N LEU A 5 -4.77 4.54 -1.38
CA LEU A 5 -4.10 4.83 -0.12
C LEU A 5 -3.62 3.51 0.46
N ILE A 6 -2.30 3.37 0.51
CA ILE A 6 -1.62 2.18 0.99
C ILE A 6 -1.27 2.44 2.45
N SER A 7 -1.56 1.46 3.28
CA SER A 7 -1.15 1.43 4.69
C SER A 7 -0.27 0.20 4.89
N ILE A 8 0.91 0.44 5.46
CA ILE A 8 1.97 -0.55 5.66
C ILE A 8 2.23 -0.64 7.16
N THR A 9 2.30 -1.86 7.68
CA THR A 9 2.73 -2.14 9.04
C THR A 9 3.96 -3.03 8.99
N MET A 10 5.06 -2.53 9.55
CA MET A 10 6.33 -3.24 9.67
C MET A 10 6.30 -4.22 10.86
N PRO A 11 7.24 -5.19 10.92
CA PRO A 11 7.28 -6.20 11.98
C PRO A 11 7.51 -5.62 13.39
N ASP A 12 8.24 -4.51 13.48
CA ASP A 12 8.51 -3.73 14.68
C ASP A 12 7.28 -2.93 15.17
N GLY A 13 6.18 -2.94 14.41
CA GLY A 13 4.97 -2.19 14.70
C GLY A 13 4.96 -0.78 14.13
N SER A 14 6.03 -0.35 13.47
CA SER A 14 6.08 0.92 12.74
C SER A 14 5.05 0.92 11.61
N ARG A 15 4.42 2.09 11.38
CA ARG A 15 3.33 2.24 10.41
C ARG A 15 3.66 3.31 9.38
N GLY A 16 3.56 2.96 8.11
CA GLY A 16 3.70 3.86 6.97
C GLY A 16 2.38 4.02 6.24
N ARG A 17 2.13 5.20 5.67
CA ARG A 17 0.96 5.45 4.83
C ARG A 17 1.34 6.34 3.67
N HIS A 18 0.96 5.97 2.45
CA HIS A 18 1.18 6.80 1.28
C HIS A 18 0.04 6.65 0.27
N SER A 19 -0.18 7.68 -0.55
CA SER A 19 -1.15 7.63 -1.64
C SER A 19 -0.46 7.66 -3.00
N GLY A 20 -0.94 6.89 -3.96
CA GLY A 20 -0.43 6.86 -5.31
C GLY A 20 -1.51 6.53 -6.35
N LEU A 21 -1.15 6.62 -7.61
CA LEU A 21 -1.99 6.22 -8.74
C LEU A 21 -1.57 4.83 -9.21
N TYR A 22 -2.53 3.90 -9.25
CA TYR A 22 -2.30 2.49 -9.60
C TYR A 22 -3.33 2.02 -10.62
N ALA A 23 -3.05 0.92 -11.32
CA ALA A 23 -4.03 0.32 -12.22
C ALA A 23 -5.28 -0.16 -11.45
N ASP A 24 -5.04 -0.84 -10.33
CA ASP A 24 -6.02 -1.38 -9.41
C ASP A 24 -5.42 -1.57 -8.00
N GLY A 25 -6.18 -2.20 -7.10
CA GLY A 25 -5.74 -2.40 -5.72
C GLY A 25 -4.69 -3.49 -5.56
N PHE A 26 -4.63 -4.46 -6.47
CA PHE A 26 -3.65 -5.53 -6.45
C PHE A 26 -2.28 -4.99 -6.88
N ASP A 27 -2.25 -4.21 -7.95
CA ASP A 27 -1.07 -3.46 -8.41
C ASP A 27 -0.48 -2.58 -7.30
N ALA A 28 -1.34 -1.89 -6.53
CA ALA A 28 -0.93 -1.09 -5.38
C ALA A 28 -0.29 -1.93 -4.25
N VAL A 29 -0.83 -3.12 -3.98
CA VAL A 29 -0.27 -4.03 -2.95
C VAL A 29 1.04 -4.65 -3.41
N ILE A 30 1.12 -5.14 -4.66
CA ILE A 30 2.35 -5.72 -5.24
C ILE A 30 3.47 -4.69 -5.21
N THR A 31 3.20 -3.46 -5.66
CA THR A 31 4.18 -2.37 -5.63
C THR A 31 4.65 -2.08 -4.20
N ALA A 32 3.73 -2.05 -3.23
CA ALA A 32 4.10 -1.83 -1.83
C ALA A 32 4.91 -3.00 -1.24
N LEU A 33 4.61 -4.23 -1.64
CA LEU A 33 5.34 -5.43 -1.20
C LEU A 33 6.76 -5.47 -1.77
N ASP A 34 6.94 -5.05 -3.03
CA ASP A 34 8.25 -4.95 -3.68
C ASP A 34 9.17 -3.94 -2.97
N ASN A 35 8.60 -2.80 -2.55
CA ASN A 35 9.33 -1.77 -1.81
C ASN A 35 9.56 -2.10 -0.33
N PHE A 36 8.65 -2.87 0.28
CA PHE A 36 8.68 -3.24 1.70
C PHE A 36 8.47 -4.75 1.86
N PRO A 37 9.44 -5.58 1.47
CA PRO A 37 9.29 -7.03 1.47
C PRO A 37 9.12 -7.61 2.88
N ASP A 38 9.72 -6.95 3.89
CA ASP A 38 9.59 -7.32 5.30
C ASP A 38 8.28 -6.83 5.95
N ALA A 39 7.38 -6.18 5.22
CA ALA A 39 6.15 -5.67 5.79
C ALA A 39 5.29 -6.81 6.35
N LYS A 40 4.93 -6.69 7.63
CA LYS A 40 4.03 -7.65 8.31
C LYS A 40 2.61 -7.58 7.76
N ARG A 41 2.16 -6.40 7.33
CA ARG A 41 0.83 -6.20 6.76
C ARG A 41 0.81 -5.04 5.79
N ILE A 42 0.17 -5.25 4.63
CA ILE A 42 -0.10 -4.22 3.64
C ILE A 42 -1.60 -4.20 3.36
N SER A 43 -2.16 -3.00 3.20
CA SER A 43 -3.56 -2.80 2.81
C SER A 43 -3.66 -1.66 1.82
N ALA A 44 -4.40 -1.86 0.73
CA ALA A 44 -4.70 -0.84 -0.26
C ALA A 44 -6.19 -0.49 -0.23
N MET A 45 -6.50 0.79 -0.05
CA MET A 45 -7.87 1.31 -0.09
C MET A 45 -8.02 2.26 -1.27
N ARG A 46 -9.03 2.04 -2.11
CA ARG A 46 -9.35 2.98 -3.19
C ARG A 46 -9.87 4.27 -2.59
N VAL A 47 -9.32 5.41 -3.04
CA VAL A 47 -9.81 6.74 -2.69
C VAL A 47 -10.64 7.25 -3.85
N THR A 48 -11.95 7.33 -3.64
CA THR A 48 -12.88 8.05 -4.51
C THR A 48 -13.11 9.42 -3.87
N SER A 49 -12.54 10.46 -4.47
CA SER A 49 -12.96 11.85 -4.23
C SER A 49 -14.32 12.10 -4.85
#